data_AF-A0AAN8PPN6-F1
#
_entry.id   AF-A0AAN8PPN6-F1
#
_cell.length_a   1.000
_cell.length_b   1.000
_cell.length_c   1.000
_cell.angle_alpha   90.00
_cell.angle_beta   90.00
_cell.angle_gamma   90.00
#
_symmetry.space_group_name_H-M   'P 1'
#
loop_
_entity.id
_entity.type
_entity.pdbx_description
1 polymer ?
#
loop_
_entity_poly.entity_id
_entity_poly.type
_entity_poly.pdbx_seq_one_letter_code
_entity_poly.pdbx_strand_id
1 'polypeptide(L)'
;MQEDGHFVSESKPVKLWLNDQGVNWIVDKIQVSIPYIDIIGAKPESETDVEVENSTFSLHFIEKPKTNDQRLLHSNKSFSGNGNCADLIKNITDRCKQGKAGNLLVIINPIGGCGDSEQIYHHVVKPLFNLAVIQTTVIVSDYPKHVEEIGKKTDFSLYDGIVIMGGDGTFQELIHSLLRRIQKREGVCLNNPESELHSLNMPIGIIPTGTGNGLAGGCYKTKDIVTSVLHIIRGETRPTNIVSLYEDGRLVSFASVIIGYGYFLDLTSKTDNMRWLGSWRHPVGLIKSLFSKQRLFKAEIEYHPIKDAKPHGRSPYR
;
A
#
# COMPACT_ATOMS: atom_id res chain seq x y z
N MET A 1 23.77 0.81 25.20
CA MET A 1 23.38 1.19 26.57
C MET A 1 21.90 0.89 26.70
N GLN A 2 21.50 0.28 27.81
CA GLN A 2 20.10 -0.07 28.08
C GLN A 2 19.43 1.18 28.64
N GLU A 3 18.62 1.85 27.83
CA GLU A 3 17.81 2.98 28.29
C GLU A 3 16.57 2.43 28.97
N ASP A 4 16.68 2.30 30.30
CA ASP A 4 15.61 1.89 31.18
C ASP A 4 14.94 3.14 31.78
N GLY A 5 13.61 3.20 31.75
CA GLY A 5 12.84 4.26 32.40
C GLY A 5 11.68 3.73 33.23
N HIS A 6 11.43 4.37 34.38
CA HIS A 6 10.24 4.15 35.20
C HIS A 6 9.16 5.15 34.79
N PHE A 7 8.10 4.64 34.20
CA PHE A 7 6.96 5.42 33.74
C PHE A 7 5.69 4.94 34.45
N VAL A 8 4.59 5.64 34.19
CA VAL A 8 3.23 5.31 34.57
C VAL A 8 2.41 5.26 33.29
N SER A 9 1.52 4.29 33.18
CA SER A 9 0.52 4.21 32.11
C SER A 9 -0.81 3.78 32.71
N GLU A 10 -1.90 4.49 32.40
CA GLU A 10 -3.23 4.26 33.00
C GLU A 10 -3.18 4.18 34.54
N SER A 11 -2.42 5.10 35.16
CA SER A 11 -2.20 5.17 36.61
C SER A 11 -1.48 3.97 37.24
N LYS A 12 -0.87 3.09 36.44
CA LYS A 12 -0.07 1.95 36.92
C LYS A 12 1.42 2.16 36.63
N PRO A 13 2.32 1.80 37.55
CA PRO A 13 3.76 1.85 37.29
C PRO A 13 4.13 0.87 36.18
N VAL A 14 4.93 1.34 35.23
CA VAL A 14 5.40 0.62 34.05
C VAL A 14 6.91 0.74 33.98
N LYS A 15 7.60 -0.39 33.84
CA LYS A 15 9.01 -0.39 33.44
C LYS A 15 9.07 -0.49 31.92
N LEU A 16 9.64 0.51 31.26
CA LEU A 16 9.83 0.55 29.80
C LEU A 16 11.32 0.49 29.46
N TRP A 17 11.67 -0.26 28.42
CA TRP A 17 13.04 -0.33 27.91
C TRP A 17 13.08 -0.62 26.40
N LEU A 18 14.19 -0.24 25.77
CA LEU A 18 14.48 -0.49 24.37
C LEU A 18 15.47 -1.64 24.22
N ASN A 19 15.30 -2.50 23.21
CA ASN A 19 16.30 -3.48 22.79
C ASN A 19 16.46 -3.44 21.27
N ASP A 20 17.25 -4.35 20.68
CA ASP A 20 17.48 -4.34 19.24
C ASP A 20 16.28 -4.80 18.40
N GLN A 21 15.27 -5.40 19.03
CA GLN A 21 14.08 -5.91 18.35
C GLN A 21 12.91 -4.92 18.41
N GLY A 22 12.80 -4.12 19.47
CA GLY A 22 11.66 -3.23 19.66
C GLY A 22 11.59 -2.53 21.00
N VAL A 23 10.39 -1.98 21.26
CA VAL A 23 10.03 -1.32 22.51
C VAL A 23 9.32 -2.34 23.40
N ASN A 24 9.72 -2.39 24.68
CA ASN A 24 9.20 -3.36 25.62
C ASN A 24 8.73 -2.66 26.89
N TRP A 25 7.67 -3.16 27.50
CA TRP A 25 7.26 -2.69 28.81
C TRP A 25 6.55 -3.79 29.61
N ILE A 26 6.53 -3.63 30.94
CA ILE A 26 5.80 -4.51 31.85
C ILE A 26 4.72 -3.71 32.56
N VAL A 27 3.48 -4.19 32.49
CA VAL A 27 2.32 -3.70 33.25
C VAL A 27 1.64 -4.89 33.93
N ASP A 28 1.40 -4.82 35.23
CA ASP A 28 0.76 -5.91 36.02
C ASP A 28 1.40 -7.31 35.83
N LYS A 29 2.74 -7.38 35.77
CA LYS A 29 3.53 -8.61 35.49
C LYS A 29 3.33 -9.19 34.08
N ILE A 30 2.61 -8.52 33.20
CA ILE A 30 2.48 -8.87 31.79
C ILE A 30 3.51 -8.07 31.01
N GLN A 31 4.43 -8.79 30.36
CA GLN A 31 5.39 -8.17 29.44
C GLN A 31 4.75 -8.00 28.06
N VAL A 32 4.85 -6.79 27.52
CA VAL A 32 4.47 -6.45 26.15
C VAL A 32 5.73 -6.08 25.38
N SER A 33 5.83 -6.55 24.14
CA SER A 33 6.94 -6.29 23.24
C SER A 33 6.37 -5.94 21.87
N ILE A 34 6.74 -4.77 21.35
CA ILE A 34 6.33 -4.29 20.03
C ILE A 34 7.59 -4.14 19.17
N PRO A 35 7.71 -4.90 18.07
CA PRO A 35 8.89 -4.83 17.22
C PRO A 35 8.92 -3.51 16.43
N TYR A 36 10.12 -2.99 16.13
CA TYR A 36 10.27 -1.70 15.41
C TYR A 36 9.54 -1.66 14.06
N ILE A 37 9.43 -2.81 13.39
CA ILE A 37 8.67 -2.91 12.13
C ILE A 37 7.20 -2.54 12.32
N ASP A 38 6.60 -2.89 13.47
CA ASP A 38 5.19 -2.64 13.78
C ASP A 38 5.00 -1.32 14.56
N ILE A 39 6.06 -0.60 14.93
CA ILE A 39 5.95 0.74 15.49
C ILE A 39 5.74 1.74 14.34
N ILE A 40 4.71 2.57 14.49
CA ILE A 40 4.42 3.67 13.56
C ILE A 40 5.29 4.86 13.95
N GLY A 41 5.24 5.27 15.22
CA GLY A 41 6.07 6.35 15.75
C GLY A 41 5.80 6.64 17.22
N ALA A 42 6.53 7.58 17.78
CA ALA A 42 6.32 8.10 19.12
C ALA A 42 6.25 9.63 19.07
N LYS A 43 5.39 10.24 19.88
CA LYS A 43 5.24 11.70 19.93
C LYS A 43 4.90 12.17 21.35
N PRO A 44 5.27 13.41 21.72
CA PRO A 44 4.81 13.99 22.97
C PRO A 44 3.28 14.20 22.94
N GLU A 45 2.61 14.12 24.09
CA GLU A 45 1.17 14.38 24.18
C GLU A 45 0.81 15.87 24.14
N SER A 46 1.72 16.75 24.56
CA SER A 46 1.61 18.20 24.40
C SER A 46 2.84 18.77 23.69
N GLU A 47 2.65 19.82 22.89
CA GLU A 47 3.77 20.53 22.25
C GLU A 47 4.58 21.36 23.26
N THR A 48 4.09 21.53 24.49
CA THR A 48 4.66 22.37 25.54
C THR A 48 5.55 21.63 26.55
N ASP A 49 5.50 20.30 26.62
CA ASP A 49 6.17 19.51 27.68
C ASP A 49 7.62 19.11 27.38
N VAL A 50 8.33 19.87 26.54
CA VAL A 50 9.73 19.57 26.19
C VAL A 50 10.69 19.80 27.38
N GLU A 51 10.26 20.52 28.43
CA GLU A 51 11.16 20.94 29.54
C GLU A 51 10.68 20.58 30.96
N VAL A 52 9.61 19.79 31.15
CA VAL A 52 9.05 19.53 32.49
C VAL A 52 9.36 18.11 33.00
N GLU A 53 9.72 18.01 34.29
CA GLU A 53 10.04 16.79 35.05
C GLU A 53 8.96 15.67 35.03
N ASN A 54 7.80 15.90 34.38
CA ASN A 54 6.70 14.96 34.17
C ASN A 54 6.26 14.91 32.70
N SER A 55 7.21 14.74 31.78
CA SER A 55 6.91 14.67 30.34
C SER A 55 6.10 13.41 29.98
N THR A 56 5.04 13.58 29.19
CA THR A 56 4.19 12.51 28.65
C THR A 56 4.41 12.29 27.17
N PHE A 57 4.44 11.03 26.74
CA PHE A 57 4.50 10.67 25.33
C PHE A 57 3.58 9.50 25.01
N SER A 58 3.15 9.41 23.75
CA SER A 58 2.38 8.30 23.22
C SER A 58 3.22 7.50 22.22
N LEU A 59 3.26 6.18 22.41
CA LEU A 59 3.77 5.22 21.44
C LEU A 59 2.62 4.76 20.55
N HIS A 60 2.78 4.86 19.24
CA HIS A 60 1.80 4.42 18.25
C HIS A 60 2.34 3.21 17.49
N PHE A 61 1.53 2.15 17.41
CA PHE A 61 1.95 0.88 16.84
C PHE A 61 0.80 0.15 16.15
N ILE A 62 1.17 -0.85 15.36
CA ILE A 62 0.29 -1.70 14.60
C ILE A 62 -0.08 -2.91 15.44
N GLU A 63 -1.37 -3.14 15.61
CA GLU A 63 -1.90 -4.32 16.27
C GLU A 63 -2.53 -5.26 15.25
N LYS A 64 -2.22 -6.55 15.39
CA LYS A 64 -2.87 -7.62 14.63
C LYS A 64 -4.14 -8.06 15.37
N PRO A 65 -5.28 -8.17 14.69
CA PRO A 65 -6.52 -8.60 15.33
C PRO A 65 -6.38 -10.04 15.84
N LYS A 66 -7.08 -10.34 16.93
CA LYS A 66 -7.10 -11.68 17.55
C LYS A 66 -7.95 -12.70 16.78
N THR A 67 -8.73 -12.23 15.80
CA THR A 67 -9.64 -13.03 14.96
C THR A 67 -9.01 -13.31 13.60
N ASN A 68 -9.68 -14.10 12.74
CA ASN A 68 -9.28 -14.30 11.35
C ASN A 68 -9.37 -13.03 10.46
N ASP A 69 -9.63 -11.85 11.04
CA ASP A 69 -9.60 -10.59 10.30
C ASP A 69 -8.16 -10.30 9.82
N GLN A 70 -8.02 -9.86 8.58
CA GLN A 70 -6.73 -9.47 7.99
C GLN A 70 -6.44 -7.99 8.17
N ARG A 71 -7.38 -7.21 8.73
CA ARG A 71 -7.20 -5.76 8.97
C ARG A 71 -6.20 -5.50 10.07
N LEU A 72 -5.22 -4.65 9.79
CA LEU A 72 -4.31 -4.12 10.80
C LEU A 72 -4.96 -2.93 11.51
N LEU A 73 -4.72 -2.81 12.81
CA LEU A 73 -5.26 -1.72 13.63
C LEU A 73 -4.14 -0.76 14.02
N HIS A 74 -4.47 0.53 14.03
CA HIS A 74 -3.63 1.55 14.65
C HIS A 74 -4.00 1.64 16.14
N SER A 75 -3.07 1.26 17.00
CA SER A 75 -3.20 1.35 18.47
C SER A 75 -2.18 2.37 19.02
N ASN A 76 -2.45 2.89 20.22
CA ASN A 76 -1.49 3.73 20.93
C ASN A 76 -1.45 3.40 22.44
N LYS A 77 -0.36 3.79 23.09
CA LYS A 77 -0.20 3.70 24.54
C LYS A 77 0.55 4.93 25.05
N SER A 78 0.01 5.57 26.08
CA SER A 78 0.61 6.75 26.70
C SER A 78 1.45 6.38 27.91
N PHE A 79 2.56 7.09 28.09
CA PHE A 79 3.52 6.92 29.18
C PHE A 79 3.82 8.28 29.80
N SER A 80 3.88 8.33 31.13
CA SER A 80 4.14 9.54 31.93
C SER A 80 5.22 9.23 32.97
N GLY A 81 6.24 10.05 33.18
CA GLY A 81 7.18 9.81 34.28
C GLY A 81 8.43 10.67 34.27
N ASN A 82 9.30 10.45 35.25
CA ASN A 82 10.51 11.26 35.51
C ASN A 82 11.68 10.90 34.57
N GLY A 83 11.40 10.51 33.32
CA GLY A 83 12.39 10.12 32.32
C GLY A 83 12.57 11.19 31.22
N ASN A 84 13.69 11.13 30.51
CA ASN A 84 13.89 11.97 29.32
C ASN A 84 13.06 11.42 28.15
N CYS A 85 11.79 11.82 28.05
CA CYS A 85 10.90 11.40 26.97
C CYS A 85 11.38 11.85 25.60
N ALA A 86 12.05 13.00 25.49
CA ALA A 86 12.58 13.49 24.22
C ALA A 86 13.65 12.55 23.65
N ASP A 87 14.60 12.11 24.48
CA ASP A 87 15.62 11.14 24.07
C ASP A 87 14.98 9.80 23.67
N LEU A 88 14.00 9.33 24.45
CA LEU A 88 13.31 8.07 24.15
C LEU A 88 12.53 8.14 22.83
N ILE A 89 11.76 9.22 22.60
CA ILE A 89 11.04 9.45 21.35
C ILE A 89 12.03 9.48 20.19
N LYS A 90 13.14 10.19 20.33
CA LYS A 90 14.19 10.27 19.31
C LYS A 90 14.78 8.90 19.00
N ASN A 91 15.17 8.13 20.02
CA ASN A 91 15.74 6.80 19.84
C ASN A 91 14.76 5.80 19.21
N ILE A 92 13.48 5.84 19.60
CA ILE A 92 12.44 5.04 18.96
C ILE A 92 12.29 5.44 17.49
N THR A 93 12.21 6.75 17.21
CA THR A 93 12.05 7.29 15.86
C THR A 93 13.23 6.90 14.95
N ASP A 94 14.46 7.05 15.44
CA ASP A 94 15.67 6.75 14.67
C ASP A 94 15.77 5.25 14.36
N ARG A 95 15.38 4.37 15.29
CA ARG A 95 15.32 2.92 15.04
C ARG A 95 14.19 2.52 14.11
N CYS A 96 13.04 3.19 14.17
CA CYS A 96 11.93 2.93 13.25
C CYS A 96 12.28 3.30 11.80
N LYS A 97 13.06 4.36 11.59
CA LYS A 97 13.46 4.81 10.25
C LYS A 97 14.40 3.83 9.53
N GLN A 98 15.12 2.97 10.26
CA GLN A 98 16.06 2.04 9.65
C GLN A 98 15.31 1.01 8.78
N GLY A 99 15.53 1.08 7.46
CA GLY A 99 14.92 0.18 6.49
C GLY A 99 13.49 0.52 6.07
N LYS A 100 12.95 1.68 6.49
CA LYS A 100 11.64 2.19 6.03
C LYS A 100 11.83 3.34 5.04
N ALA A 101 10.84 3.55 4.18
CA ALA A 101 10.81 4.67 3.24
C ALA A 101 10.69 6.00 3.99
N GLY A 102 11.53 6.99 3.65
CA GLY A 102 11.51 8.32 4.25
C GLY A 102 10.79 9.35 3.39
N ASN A 103 10.82 9.19 2.06
CA ASN A 103 10.18 10.10 1.12
C ASN A 103 9.35 9.35 0.07
N LEU A 104 8.03 9.61 0.02
CA LEU A 104 7.10 8.95 -0.87
C LEU A 104 6.42 9.94 -1.83
N LEU A 105 6.24 9.52 -3.08
CA LEU A 105 5.37 10.22 -4.02
C LEU A 105 3.96 9.64 -3.97
N VAL A 106 2.98 10.44 -3.58
CA VAL A 106 1.56 10.07 -3.54
C VAL A 106 0.86 10.57 -4.80
N ILE A 107 0.34 9.65 -5.62
CA ILE A 107 -0.47 9.97 -6.80
C ILE A 107 -1.94 9.69 -6.48
N ILE A 108 -2.78 10.71 -6.56
CA ILE A 108 -4.20 10.64 -6.18
C ILE A 108 -5.08 10.71 -7.42
N ASN A 109 -6.00 9.76 -7.55
CA ASN A 109 -7.14 9.86 -8.46
C ASN A 109 -8.37 10.36 -7.68
N PRO A 110 -8.73 11.65 -7.81
CA PRO A 110 -9.74 12.27 -6.96
C PRO A 110 -11.15 11.73 -7.23
N ILE A 111 -11.42 11.27 -8.45
CA ILE A 111 -12.73 10.74 -8.88
C ILE A 111 -12.83 9.22 -8.62
N GLY A 112 -11.76 8.59 -8.10
CA GLY A 112 -11.80 7.18 -7.72
C GLY A 112 -12.89 6.89 -6.69
N GLY A 113 -13.62 5.79 -6.87
CA GLY A 113 -14.56 5.32 -5.84
C GLY A 113 -15.75 6.26 -5.67
N CYS A 114 -15.87 6.81 -4.47
CA CYS A 114 -16.91 7.76 -4.06
C CYS A 114 -16.50 9.23 -4.24
N GLY A 115 -15.32 9.51 -4.82
CA GLY A 115 -14.84 10.88 -5.01
C GLY A 115 -14.19 11.50 -3.77
N ASP A 116 -13.80 10.68 -2.80
CA ASP A 116 -13.32 11.07 -1.47
C ASP A 116 -11.81 10.85 -1.28
N SER A 117 -11.08 10.46 -2.33
CA SER A 117 -9.65 10.06 -2.24
C SER A 117 -8.75 11.14 -1.64
N GLU A 118 -8.93 12.41 -2.05
CA GLU A 118 -8.18 13.54 -1.47
C GLU A 118 -8.55 13.78 0.00
N GLN A 119 -9.83 13.68 0.35
CA GLN A 119 -10.27 13.83 1.74
C GLN A 119 -9.69 12.72 2.61
N ILE A 120 -9.73 11.47 2.15
CA ILE A 120 -9.11 10.32 2.80
C ILE A 120 -7.62 10.54 2.98
N TYR A 121 -6.94 11.10 1.98
CA TYR A 121 -5.53 11.44 2.09
C TYR A 121 -5.28 12.39 3.27
N HIS A 122 -6.02 13.50 3.32
CA HIS A 122 -5.83 14.52 4.35
C HIS A 122 -6.21 14.07 5.76
N HIS A 123 -7.29 13.29 5.91
CA HIS A 123 -7.84 12.92 7.21
C HIS A 123 -7.31 11.60 7.76
N VAL A 124 -6.83 10.70 6.91
CA VAL A 124 -6.41 9.34 7.31
C VAL A 124 -4.95 9.08 6.97
N VAL A 125 -4.57 9.24 5.69
CA VAL A 125 -3.25 8.82 5.20
C VAL A 125 -2.14 9.73 5.71
N LYS A 126 -2.27 11.04 5.49
CA LYS A 126 -1.26 12.04 5.87
C LYS A 126 -0.97 12.05 7.38
N PRO A 127 -1.97 11.98 8.29
CA PRO A 127 -1.69 11.88 9.73
C PRO A 127 -0.86 10.64 10.11
N LEU A 128 -1.14 9.48 9.50
CA LEU A 128 -0.39 8.24 9.77
C LEU A 128 1.04 8.31 9.20
N PHE A 129 1.22 8.86 7.99
CA PHE A 129 2.55 9.09 7.43
C PHE A 129 3.37 10.11 8.22
N ASN A 130 2.75 11.21 8.68
CA ASN A 130 3.41 12.19 9.55
C ASN A 130 3.88 11.55 10.86
N LEU A 131 3.03 10.71 11.46
CA LEU A 131 3.35 9.97 12.68
C LEU A 131 4.52 9.00 12.46
N ALA A 132 4.62 8.41 11.27
CA ALA A 132 5.74 7.59 10.84
C ALA A 132 6.97 8.37 10.34
N VAL A 133 6.92 9.72 10.40
CA VAL A 133 7.97 10.61 9.91
C VAL A 133 8.30 10.37 8.42
N ILE A 134 7.28 10.01 7.65
CA ILE A 134 7.35 9.82 6.19
C ILE A 134 6.95 11.13 5.51
N GLN A 135 7.87 11.69 4.74
CA GLN A 135 7.61 12.86 3.91
C GLN A 135 6.85 12.43 2.64
N THR A 136 5.93 13.28 2.21
CA THR A 136 5.09 13.01 1.04
C THR A 136 5.07 14.18 0.09
N THR A 137 5.30 13.90 -1.18
CA THR A 137 4.95 14.80 -2.29
C THR A 137 3.67 14.31 -2.93
N VAL A 138 2.71 15.18 -3.17
CA VAL A 138 1.37 14.80 -3.66
C VAL A 138 1.15 15.33 -5.06
N ILE A 139 0.70 14.46 -5.97
CA ILE A 139 0.23 14.83 -7.30
C ILE A 139 -1.21 14.32 -7.45
N VAL A 140 -2.14 15.24 -7.65
CA VAL A 140 -3.54 14.92 -7.96
C VAL A 140 -3.70 14.85 -9.47
N SER A 141 -4.22 13.73 -9.96
CA SER A 141 -4.59 13.57 -11.38
C SER A 141 -5.88 14.32 -11.70
N ASP A 142 -6.06 14.72 -12.94
CA ASP A 142 -7.05 15.75 -13.33
C ASP A 142 -8.01 15.23 -14.42
N TYR A 143 -7.49 14.43 -15.35
CA TYR A 143 -8.25 13.86 -16.45
C TYR A 143 -7.88 12.39 -16.70
N PRO A 144 -8.72 11.63 -17.43
CA PRO A 144 -8.42 10.25 -17.78
C PRO A 144 -7.04 10.12 -18.45
N LYS A 145 -6.24 9.13 -18.05
CA LYS A 145 -4.84 8.92 -18.52
C LYS A 145 -3.80 9.94 -18.05
N HIS A 146 -4.16 10.91 -17.19
CA HIS A 146 -3.18 11.85 -16.64
C HIS A 146 -2.09 11.12 -15.82
N VAL A 147 -2.42 10.01 -15.13
CA VAL A 147 -1.45 9.22 -14.36
C VAL A 147 -0.37 8.61 -15.25
N GLU A 148 -0.72 8.24 -16.49
CA GLU A 148 0.26 7.76 -17.46
C GLU A 148 1.26 8.86 -17.83
N GLU A 149 0.79 10.11 -17.99
CA GLU A 149 1.66 11.25 -18.23
C GLU A 149 2.56 11.59 -17.03
N ILE A 150 2.01 11.51 -15.82
CA ILE A 150 2.78 11.66 -14.58
C ILE A 150 3.93 10.64 -14.57
N GLY A 151 3.67 9.38 -14.93
CA GLY A 151 4.69 8.33 -15.08
C GLY A 151 5.79 8.64 -16.12
N LYS A 152 5.46 9.40 -17.17
CA LYS A 152 6.42 9.78 -18.21
C LYS A 152 7.30 10.95 -17.77
N LYS A 153 6.72 11.94 -17.09
CA LYS A 153 7.34 13.24 -16.82
C LYS A 153 8.05 13.32 -15.46
N THR A 154 7.62 12.55 -14.47
CA THR A 154 8.14 12.66 -13.10
C THR A 154 9.53 12.04 -12.97
N ASP A 155 10.42 12.69 -12.23
CA ASP A 155 11.67 12.07 -11.79
C ASP A 155 11.44 11.25 -10.52
N PHE A 156 11.38 9.93 -10.69
CA PHE A 156 11.15 9.00 -9.58
C PHE A 156 12.41 8.71 -8.76
N SER A 157 13.59 9.17 -9.19
CA SER A 157 14.83 8.95 -8.44
C SER A 157 14.90 9.72 -7.11
N LEU A 158 13.98 10.68 -6.92
CA LEU A 158 13.87 11.53 -5.73
C LEU A 158 13.10 10.86 -4.58
N TYR A 159 12.48 9.70 -4.82
CA TYR A 159 11.57 9.05 -3.89
C TYR A 159 12.00 7.61 -3.62
N ASP A 160 11.75 7.16 -2.38
CA ASP A 160 12.00 5.78 -1.96
C ASP A 160 10.90 4.82 -2.45
N GLY A 161 9.74 5.37 -2.82
CA GLY A 161 8.58 4.61 -3.27
C GLY A 161 7.45 5.50 -3.78
N ILE A 162 6.49 4.88 -4.47
CA ILE A 162 5.29 5.53 -4.98
C ILE A 162 4.07 4.98 -4.23
N VAL A 163 3.11 5.82 -3.89
CA VAL A 163 1.83 5.45 -3.31
C VAL A 163 0.72 5.87 -4.26
N ILE A 164 -0.12 4.93 -4.68
CA ILE A 164 -1.27 5.20 -5.53
C ILE A 164 -2.53 5.21 -4.69
N MET A 165 -3.27 6.31 -4.70
CA MET A 165 -4.62 6.39 -4.14
C MET A 165 -5.64 6.34 -5.28
N GLY A 166 -6.26 5.18 -5.47
CA GLY A 166 -7.18 4.93 -6.57
C GLY A 166 -7.60 3.47 -6.64
N GLY A 167 -8.09 3.06 -7.81
CA GLY A 167 -8.41 1.66 -8.11
C GLY A 167 -7.36 1.00 -9.00
N ASP A 168 -7.65 -0.25 -9.39
CA ASP A 168 -6.79 -1.08 -10.26
C ASP A 168 -6.42 -0.35 -11.57
N GLY A 169 -7.34 0.45 -12.13
CA GLY A 169 -7.10 1.24 -13.34
C GLY A 169 -6.05 2.34 -13.18
N THR A 170 -6.03 3.03 -12.04
CA THR A 170 -5.03 4.06 -11.73
C THR A 170 -3.63 3.43 -11.61
N PHE A 171 -3.54 2.27 -10.95
CA PHE A 171 -2.30 1.50 -10.90
C PHE A 171 -1.85 1.06 -12.29
N GLN A 172 -2.78 0.58 -13.11
CA GLN A 172 -2.50 0.12 -14.47
C GLN A 172 -1.94 1.24 -15.37
N GLU A 173 -2.46 2.47 -15.26
CA GLU A 173 -1.93 3.63 -15.98
C GLU A 173 -0.48 3.94 -15.61
N LEU A 174 -0.16 3.91 -14.30
CA LEU A 174 1.19 4.17 -13.84
C LEU A 174 2.16 3.07 -14.29
N ILE A 175 1.83 1.80 -14.05
CA ILE A 175 2.70 0.66 -14.39
C ILE A 175 3.00 0.62 -15.88
N HIS A 176 1.98 0.83 -16.72
CA HIS A 176 2.18 0.85 -18.17
C HIS A 176 3.18 1.92 -18.59
N SER A 177 3.12 3.10 -17.95
CA SER A 177 4.05 4.20 -18.18
C SER A 177 5.47 3.87 -17.71
N LEU A 178 5.61 3.39 -16.48
CA LEU A 178 6.92 3.08 -15.87
C LEU A 178 7.63 1.94 -16.59
N LEU A 179 6.91 0.86 -16.94
CA LEU A 179 7.49 -0.26 -17.66
C LEU A 179 7.93 0.15 -19.07
N ARG A 180 7.11 0.90 -19.82
CA ARG A 180 7.55 1.40 -21.13
C ARG A 180 8.78 2.30 -21.03
N ARG A 181 8.87 3.12 -19.98
CA ARG A 181 10.01 4.00 -19.74
C ARG A 181 11.29 3.22 -19.46
N ILE A 182 11.26 2.22 -18.57
CA ILE A 182 12.45 1.42 -18.26
C ILE A 182 12.87 0.58 -19.47
N GLN A 183 11.93 -0.05 -20.17
CA GLN A 183 12.24 -0.80 -21.40
C GLN A 183 12.90 0.07 -22.47
N LYS A 184 12.39 1.29 -22.67
CA LYS A 184 12.99 2.24 -23.60
C LYS A 184 14.39 2.68 -23.17
N ARG A 185 14.60 2.91 -21.87
CA ARG A 185 15.90 3.31 -21.31
C ARG A 185 16.96 2.24 -21.52
N GLU A 186 16.59 0.97 -21.33
CA GLU A 186 17.49 -0.18 -21.52
C GLU A 186 17.60 -0.62 -23.00
N GLY A 187 16.98 0.10 -23.94
CA GLY A 187 17.10 -0.19 -25.38
C GLY A 187 16.32 -1.42 -25.85
N VAL A 188 15.33 -1.89 -25.09
CA VAL A 188 14.54 -3.08 -25.44
C VAL A 188 13.57 -2.80 -26.59
N CYS A 189 13.54 -3.69 -27.58
CA CYS A 189 12.58 -3.66 -28.67
C CYS A 189 11.19 -4.11 -28.18
N LEU A 190 10.37 -3.17 -27.72
CA LEU A 190 9.03 -3.46 -27.20
C LEU A 190 8.07 -4.08 -28.23
N ASN A 191 8.39 -4.11 -29.52
CA ASN A 191 7.56 -4.76 -30.55
C ASN A 191 8.16 -6.10 -31.00
N ASN A 192 8.82 -6.79 -30.08
CA ASN A 192 9.27 -8.15 -30.26
C ASN A 192 8.93 -8.96 -28.99
N PRO A 193 7.96 -9.90 -29.04
CA PRO A 193 7.55 -10.73 -27.91
C PRO A 193 8.69 -11.53 -27.27
N GLU A 194 9.72 -11.86 -28.05
CA GLU A 194 10.90 -12.62 -27.59
C GLU A 194 11.92 -11.75 -26.85
N SER A 195 11.68 -10.45 -26.72
CA SER A 195 12.61 -9.56 -26.02
C SER A 195 12.59 -9.81 -24.51
N GLU A 196 13.77 -9.91 -23.92
CA GLU A 196 13.92 -9.97 -22.47
C GLU A 196 13.48 -8.61 -21.86
N LEU A 197 12.51 -8.66 -20.94
CA LEU A 197 11.98 -7.46 -20.29
C LEU A 197 12.69 -7.19 -18.97
N HIS A 198 12.88 -5.90 -18.63
CA HIS A 198 13.51 -5.51 -17.37
C HIS A 198 12.44 -5.26 -16.30
N SER A 199 12.74 -5.73 -15.09
CA SER A 199 11.89 -5.53 -13.92
C SER A 199 11.92 -4.09 -13.44
N LEU A 200 10.77 -3.62 -12.94
CA LEU A 200 10.68 -2.35 -12.22
C LEU A 200 11.05 -2.57 -10.75
N ASN A 201 12.16 -1.97 -10.31
CA ASN A 201 12.64 -2.09 -8.92
C ASN A 201 12.05 -1.05 -7.95
N MET A 202 11.22 -0.13 -8.45
CA MET A 202 10.59 0.91 -7.62
C MET A 202 9.42 0.32 -6.82
N PRO A 203 9.43 0.38 -5.47
CA PRO A 203 8.30 -0.06 -4.64
C PRO A 203 7.05 0.78 -4.89
N ILE A 204 5.90 0.11 -5.00
CA ILE A 204 4.60 0.76 -5.23
C ILE A 204 3.60 0.28 -4.18
N GLY A 205 3.15 1.20 -3.33
CA GLY A 205 2.03 1.01 -2.40
C GLY A 205 0.70 1.39 -3.04
N ILE A 206 -0.37 0.73 -2.63
CA ILE A 206 -1.73 0.98 -3.15
C ILE A 206 -2.63 1.29 -1.97
N ILE A 207 -3.37 2.39 -2.04
CA ILE A 207 -4.43 2.72 -1.10
C ILE A 207 -5.75 2.65 -1.87
N PRO A 208 -6.63 1.68 -1.54
CA PRO A 208 -7.76 1.28 -2.37
C PRO A 208 -8.95 2.24 -2.28
N THR A 209 -8.80 3.47 -2.79
CA THR A 209 -9.90 4.46 -2.85
C THR A 209 -10.74 4.34 -4.13
N GLY A 210 -10.49 3.33 -4.97
CA GLY A 210 -11.26 3.09 -6.20
C GLY A 210 -12.53 2.24 -5.99
N THR A 211 -13.28 2.00 -7.07
CA THR A 211 -14.40 1.04 -7.08
C THR A 211 -13.94 -0.40 -7.32
N GLY A 212 -12.91 -0.60 -8.14
CA GLY A 212 -12.22 -1.87 -8.36
C GLY A 212 -10.87 -1.87 -7.65
N ASN A 213 -10.77 -2.64 -6.56
CA ASN A 213 -9.58 -2.73 -5.72
C ASN A 213 -9.12 -4.20 -5.59
N GLY A 214 -9.10 -4.93 -6.71
CA GLY A 214 -8.69 -6.33 -6.74
C GLY A 214 -7.22 -6.51 -6.38
N LEU A 215 -6.36 -5.60 -6.85
CA LEU A 215 -4.92 -5.65 -6.60
C LEU A 215 -4.59 -5.45 -5.12
N ALA A 216 -5.15 -4.41 -4.49
CA ALA A 216 -5.01 -4.19 -3.05
C ALA A 216 -5.56 -5.37 -2.24
N GLY A 217 -6.72 -5.91 -2.65
CA GLY A 217 -7.29 -7.11 -2.04
C GLY A 217 -6.39 -8.34 -2.15
N GLY A 218 -5.66 -8.51 -3.26
CA GLY A 218 -4.68 -9.60 -3.43
C GLY A 218 -3.40 -9.38 -2.62
N CYS A 219 -2.87 -8.15 -2.61
CA CYS A 219 -1.62 -7.81 -1.93
C CYS A 219 -1.77 -7.77 -0.40
N TYR A 220 -2.85 -7.16 0.11
CA TYR A 220 -3.07 -6.94 1.54
C TYR A 220 -4.11 -7.88 2.15
N LYS A 221 -4.78 -8.71 1.34
CA LYS A 221 -5.92 -9.57 1.77
C LYS A 221 -7.13 -8.80 2.31
N THR A 222 -7.13 -7.49 2.17
CA THR A 222 -8.21 -6.60 2.57
C THR A 222 -8.23 -5.39 1.62
N LYS A 223 -9.36 -4.68 1.61
CA LYS A 223 -9.51 -3.40 0.92
C LYS A 223 -9.60 -2.24 1.91
N ASP A 224 -9.21 -2.50 3.15
CA ASP A 224 -9.21 -1.51 4.22
C ASP A 224 -8.08 -0.49 4.01
N ILE A 225 -8.46 0.79 4.08
CA ILE A 225 -7.57 1.92 3.78
C ILE A 225 -6.48 2.03 4.84
N VAL A 226 -6.86 1.97 6.12
CA VAL A 226 -5.91 2.06 7.24
C VAL A 226 -4.90 0.93 7.15
N THR A 227 -5.36 -0.31 6.95
CA THR A 227 -4.49 -1.48 6.77
C THR A 227 -3.50 -1.30 5.62
N SER A 228 -3.95 -0.73 4.50
CA SER A 228 -3.08 -0.47 3.35
C SER A 228 -1.98 0.56 3.69
N VAL A 229 -2.35 1.64 4.40
CA VAL A 229 -1.40 2.65 4.90
C VAL A 229 -0.40 2.03 5.88
N LEU A 230 -0.86 1.19 6.80
CA LEU A 230 -0.01 0.52 7.78
C LEU A 230 0.97 -0.45 7.10
N HIS A 231 0.55 -1.16 6.05
CA HIS A 231 1.48 -1.97 5.24
C HIS A 231 2.55 -1.13 4.55
N ILE A 232 2.19 0.04 4.02
CA ILE A 232 3.15 0.98 3.42
C ILE A 232 4.16 1.47 4.46
N ILE A 233 3.68 1.83 5.66
CA ILE A 233 4.54 2.25 6.78
C ILE A 233 5.48 1.13 7.22
N ARG A 234 5.05 -0.14 7.23
CA ARG A 234 5.92 -1.28 7.55
C ARG A 234 7.08 -1.44 6.56
N GLY A 235 6.95 -0.94 5.32
CA GLY A 235 8.01 -0.93 4.32
C GLY A 235 8.35 -2.29 3.70
N GLU A 236 7.62 -3.35 4.03
CA GLU A 236 7.83 -4.68 3.46
C GLU A 236 7.42 -4.70 1.98
N THR A 237 8.35 -5.08 1.11
CA THR A 237 8.10 -5.20 -0.34
C THR A 237 8.02 -6.66 -0.76
N ARG A 238 7.23 -6.93 -1.81
CA ARG A 238 7.14 -8.26 -2.44
C ARG A 238 7.16 -8.10 -3.96
N PRO A 239 7.96 -8.88 -4.68
CA PRO A 239 7.89 -8.89 -6.13
C PRO A 239 6.53 -9.40 -6.58
N THR A 240 6.00 -8.81 -7.65
CA THR A 240 4.76 -9.22 -8.30
C THR A 240 5.01 -9.42 -9.79
N ASN A 241 4.23 -10.32 -10.39
CA ASN A 241 4.33 -10.61 -11.81
C ASN A 241 3.47 -9.62 -12.60
N ILE A 242 3.96 -9.25 -13.78
CA ILE A 242 3.24 -8.45 -14.77
C ILE A 242 3.25 -9.25 -16.08
N VAL A 243 2.15 -9.19 -16.82
CA VAL A 243 2.05 -9.84 -18.13
C VAL A 243 2.16 -8.78 -19.22
N SER A 244 2.99 -9.02 -20.23
CA SER A 244 3.04 -8.25 -21.47
C SER A 244 2.08 -8.83 -22.50
N LEU A 245 1.24 -7.99 -23.09
CA LEU A 245 0.24 -8.36 -24.10
C LEU A 245 0.69 -7.88 -25.48
N TYR A 246 0.79 -8.81 -26.41
CA TYR A 246 1.16 -8.54 -27.80
C TYR A 246 -0.01 -8.86 -28.75
N GLU A 247 -0.14 -8.05 -29.79
CA GLU A 247 -1.06 -8.24 -30.91
C GLU A 247 -0.25 -8.04 -32.19
N ASP A 248 -0.23 -9.03 -33.08
CA ASP A 248 0.56 -9.03 -34.32
C ASP A 248 2.01 -8.57 -34.13
N GLY A 249 2.66 -9.08 -33.07
CA GLY A 249 4.04 -8.76 -32.71
C GLY A 249 4.24 -7.39 -32.01
N ARG A 250 3.20 -6.56 -31.90
CA ARG A 250 3.26 -5.24 -31.27
C ARG A 250 2.80 -5.29 -29.81
N LEU A 251 3.55 -4.67 -28.89
CA LEU A 251 3.10 -4.55 -27.50
C LEU A 251 1.90 -3.60 -27.40
N VAL A 252 0.77 -4.17 -26.99
CA VAL A 252 -0.47 -3.44 -26.73
C VAL A 252 -0.45 -2.88 -25.31
N SER A 253 -0.23 -3.73 -24.30
CA SER A 253 -0.34 -3.34 -22.90
C SER A 253 0.49 -4.22 -21.98
N PHE A 254 0.78 -3.72 -20.79
CA PHE A 254 1.09 -4.56 -19.64
C PHE A 254 -0.21 -4.87 -18.87
N ALA A 255 -0.27 -5.94 -18.09
CA ALA A 255 -1.44 -6.28 -17.28
C ALA A 255 -1.00 -6.84 -15.92
N SER A 256 -1.61 -6.35 -14.84
CA SER A 256 -1.22 -6.69 -13.47
C SER A 256 -2.24 -7.52 -12.69
N VAL A 257 -3.52 -7.49 -13.07
CA VAL A 257 -4.60 -8.12 -12.30
C VAL A 257 -5.23 -9.28 -13.05
N ILE A 258 -5.78 -9.00 -14.24
CA ILE A 258 -6.51 -9.99 -15.03
C ILE A 258 -6.34 -9.70 -16.52
N ILE A 259 -6.18 -10.76 -17.28
CA ILE A 259 -6.37 -10.77 -18.73
C ILE A 259 -7.55 -11.70 -18.98
N GLY A 260 -8.49 -11.27 -19.81
CA GLY A 260 -9.68 -12.06 -20.10
C GLY A 260 -10.00 -12.07 -21.58
N TYR A 261 -10.84 -13.01 -21.96
CA TYR A 261 -11.55 -13.02 -23.22
C TYR A 261 -12.94 -13.63 -23.00
N GLY A 262 -13.95 -13.09 -23.68
CA GLY A 262 -15.30 -13.63 -23.65
C GLY A 262 -16.26 -12.92 -22.69
N TYR A 263 -17.25 -13.67 -22.23
CA TYR A 263 -18.46 -13.13 -21.59
C TYR A 263 -18.19 -12.20 -20.40
N PHE A 264 -17.24 -12.56 -19.54
CA PHE A 264 -16.91 -11.77 -18.37
C PHE A 264 -16.42 -10.36 -18.73
N LEU A 265 -15.62 -10.23 -19.80
CA LEU A 265 -15.17 -8.92 -20.28
C LEU A 265 -16.28 -8.13 -20.96
N ASP A 266 -17.14 -8.79 -21.74
CA ASP A 266 -18.33 -8.15 -22.33
C ASP A 266 -19.24 -7.57 -21.24
N LEU A 267 -19.44 -8.32 -20.15
CA LEU A 267 -20.19 -7.86 -18.99
C LEU A 267 -19.50 -6.65 -18.34
N THR A 268 -18.20 -6.76 -18.09
CA THR A 268 -17.41 -5.69 -17.46
C THR A 268 -17.47 -4.41 -18.29
N SER A 269 -17.27 -4.51 -19.61
CA SER A 269 -17.37 -3.40 -20.56
C SER A 269 -18.75 -2.74 -20.52
N LYS A 270 -19.83 -3.52 -20.56
CA LYS A 270 -21.21 -2.98 -20.44
C LYS A 270 -21.46 -2.28 -19.11
N THR A 271 -20.88 -2.79 -18.01
CA THR A 271 -21.01 -2.17 -16.68
C THR A 271 -20.15 -0.94 -16.50
N ASP A 272 -19.22 -0.67 -17.41
CA ASP A 272 -18.36 0.51 -17.34
C ASP A 272 -19.13 1.80 -17.65
N ASN A 273 -20.12 1.73 -18.54
CA ASN A 273 -21.07 2.82 -18.78
C ASN A 273 -21.98 3.11 -17.58
N MET A 274 -21.96 2.26 -16.55
CA MET A 274 -22.76 2.37 -15.33
C MET A 274 -21.90 2.74 -14.11
N ARG A 275 -20.73 3.37 -14.31
CA ARG A 275 -19.85 3.79 -13.21
C ARG A 275 -20.53 4.66 -12.14
N TRP A 276 -21.56 5.42 -12.52
CA TRP A 276 -22.38 6.20 -11.58
C TRP A 276 -23.12 5.36 -10.54
N LEU A 277 -23.32 4.05 -10.78
CA LEU A 277 -23.89 3.10 -9.80
C LEU A 277 -22.84 2.59 -8.78
N GLY A 278 -21.58 3.01 -8.90
CA GLY A 278 -20.50 2.50 -8.06
C GLY A 278 -20.44 0.97 -8.08
N SER A 279 -20.29 0.34 -6.90
CA SER A 279 -20.21 -1.12 -6.77
C SER A 279 -21.48 -1.87 -7.20
N TRP A 280 -22.65 -1.22 -7.20
CA TRP A 280 -23.92 -1.83 -7.64
C TRP A 280 -23.98 -2.11 -9.13
N ARG A 281 -23.07 -1.53 -9.93
CA ARG A 281 -22.99 -1.80 -11.38
C ARG A 281 -22.77 -3.29 -11.68
N HIS A 282 -22.05 -4.02 -10.81
CA HIS A 282 -21.73 -5.43 -11.01
C HIS A 282 -22.97 -6.34 -10.90
N PRO A 283 -23.74 -6.34 -9.81
CA PRO A 283 -24.98 -7.11 -9.72
C PRO A 283 -26.03 -6.66 -10.76
N VAL A 284 -26.17 -5.36 -11.04
CA VAL A 284 -27.09 -4.85 -12.07
C VAL A 284 -26.69 -5.35 -13.47
N GLY A 285 -25.39 -5.32 -13.78
CA GLY A 285 -24.85 -5.88 -15.02
C GLY A 285 -25.20 -7.35 -15.18
N LEU A 286 -24.98 -8.14 -14.13
CA LEU A 286 -25.29 -9.56 -14.13
C LEU A 286 -26.78 -9.82 -14.38
N ILE A 287 -27.67 -9.11 -13.70
CA ILE A 287 -29.13 -9.26 -13.93
C ILE A 287 -29.48 -8.90 -15.38
N LYS A 288 -29.02 -7.75 -15.89
CA LYS A 288 -29.27 -7.33 -17.28
C LYS A 288 -28.76 -8.34 -18.30
N SER A 289 -27.65 -9.01 -17.99
CA SER A 289 -27.07 -10.01 -18.86
C SER A 289 -27.89 -11.29 -18.97
N LEU A 290 -28.66 -11.68 -17.94
CA LEU A 290 -29.57 -12.83 -17.99
C LEU A 290 -30.69 -12.67 -19.03
N PHE A 291 -31.11 -11.43 -19.29
CA PHE A 291 -32.15 -11.09 -20.26
C PHE A 291 -31.59 -10.67 -21.62
N SER A 292 -30.27 -10.62 -21.78
CA SER A 292 -29.62 -10.23 -23.03
C SER A 292 -29.27 -11.46 -23.87
N LYS A 293 -29.35 -11.35 -25.21
CA LYS A 293 -28.86 -12.42 -26.09
C LYS A 293 -27.36 -12.62 -25.86
N GLN A 294 -27.00 -13.83 -25.45
CA GLN A 294 -25.63 -14.21 -25.17
C GLN A 294 -24.88 -14.43 -26.49
N ARG A 295 -23.73 -13.77 -26.64
CA ARG A 295 -22.83 -13.99 -27.77
C ARG A 295 -21.95 -15.21 -27.48
N LEU A 296 -21.78 -16.07 -28.48
CA LEU A 296 -20.79 -17.15 -28.41
C LEU A 296 -19.41 -16.59 -28.81
N PHE A 297 -18.39 -16.99 -28.06
CA PHE A 297 -17.01 -16.61 -28.30
C PHE A 297 -16.25 -17.82 -28.81
N LYS A 298 -15.64 -17.70 -29.99
CA LYS A 298 -14.74 -18.72 -30.53
C LYS A 298 -13.32 -18.27 -30.23
N ALA A 299 -12.57 -19.10 -29.51
CA ALA A 299 -11.17 -18.89 -29.21
C ALA A 299 -10.42 -20.21 -29.34
N GLU A 300 -9.19 -20.13 -29.81
CA GLU A 300 -8.21 -21.19 -29.76
C GLU A 300 -7.10 -20.75 -28.80
N ILE A 301 -6.67 -21.64 -27.93
CA ILE A 301 -5.69 -21.34 -26.88
C ILE A 301 -4.53 -22.31 -27.03
N GLU A 302 -3.35 -21.74 -27.28
CA GLU A 302 -2.08 -22.43 -27.15
C GLU A 302 -1.37 -21.91 -25.89
N TYR A 303 -0.69 -22.80 -25.17
CA TYR A 303 0.10 -22.42 -24.01
C TYR A 303 1.36 -23.28 -23.93
N HIS A 304 2.47 -22.65 -23.50
CA HIS A 304 3.74 -23.34 -23.30
C HIS A 304 3.98 -23.55 -21.80
N PRO A 305 3.80 -24.78 -21.27
CA PRO A 305 4.04 -25.03 -19.86
C PRO A 305 5.53 -24.97 -19.54
N ILE A 306 5.88 -24.27 -18.46
CA ILE A 306 7.26 -24.27 -17.93
C ILE A 306 7.48 -25.57 -17.16
N LYS A 307 8.37 -26.44 -17.67
CA LYS A 307 8.58 -27.81 -17.16
C LYS A 307 9.24 -27.86 -15.77
N ASP A 308 9.95 -26.82 -15.36
CA ASP A 308 10.69 -26.74 -14.08
C ASP A 308 10.34 -25.49 -13.26
N ALA A 309 9.09 -25.03 -13.33
CA ALA A 309 8.62 -24.01 -12.40
C ALA A 309 8.64 -24.59 -10.98
N LYS A 310 9.71 -24.32 -10.20
CA LYS A 310 9.63 -24.42 -8.75
C LYS A 310 8.36 -23.66 -8.36
N PRO A 311 7.39 -24.28 -7.66
CA PRO A 311 6.25 -23.52 -7.17
C PRO A 311 6.85 -22.35 -6.39
N HIS A 312 6.66 -21.12 -6.87
CA HIS A 312 6.90 -19.95 -6.04
C HIS A 312 6.14 -20.25 -4.77
N GLY A 313 6.88 -20.41 -3.66
CA GLY A 313 6.40 -21.08 -2.47
C GLY A 313 4.98 -20.62 -2.20
N ARG A 314 4.04 -21.57 -2.10
CA ARG A 314 2.69 -21.26 -1.63
C ARG A 314 2.89 -20.36 -0.42
N SER A 315 2.42 -19.11 -0.51
CA SER A 315 2.47 -18.19 0.62
C SER A 315 2.01 -18.98 1.86
N PRO A 316 2.80 -19.05 2.94
CA PRO A 316 2.44 -19.82 4.13
C PRO A 316 1.17 -19.30 4.80
N TYR A 317 0.60 -18.20 4.30
CA TYR A 317 -0.68 -17.65 4.71
C TYR A 317 -1.74 -17.99 3.66
N ARG A 318 -2.20 -19.24 3.66
CA ARG A 318 -3.55 -19.59 3.17
C ARG A 318 -4.56 -19.25 4.25
#